data_AF-A0AAN9LR47-F1
#
_entry.id   AF-A0AAN9LR47-F1
#
_cell.length_a   1.000
_cell.length_b   1.000
_cell.length_c   1.000
_cell.angle_alpha   90.00
_cell.angle_beta   90.00
_cell.angle_gamma   90.00
#
_symmetry.space_group_name_H-M   'P 1'
#
loop_
_entity.id
_entity.type
_entity.pdbx_description
1 polymer ?
#
loop_
_entity_poly.entity_id
_entity_poly.type
_entity_poly.pdbx_seq_one_letter_code
_entity_poly.pdbx_strand_id
1 'polypeptide(L)'
;MMKQGSILLIVWALFALFSHTYGDEIKFCPKDMVLDGSCPNGTSGRSCFEEFLGQAGAGAMPHGCRCQDLSAQHKRKCTCQVVCK
;
A
#
# COMPACT_ATOMS: atom_id res chain seq x y z
N MET A 1 39.86 18.44 25.12
CA MET A 1 39.62 17.33 24.17
C MET A 1 38.33 16.52 24.45
N MET A 2 37.27 17.10 25.05
CA MET A 2 36.00 16.36 25.29
C MET A 2 34.81 16.89 24.46
N LYS A 3 34.86 18.16 24.03
CA LYS A 3 33.72 18.86 23.40
C LYS A 3 33.37 18.36 21.98
N GLN A 4 34.34 17.86 21.22
CA GLN A 4 34.09 17.36 19.85
C GLN A 4 33.47 15.95 19.83
N GLY A 5 33.85 15.09 20.77
CA GLY A 5 33.29 13.73 20.88
C GLY A 5 31.80 13.75 21.21
N SER A 6 31.37 14.63 22.13
CA SER A 6 29.95 14.76 22.47
C SER A 6 29.09 15.24 21.30
N ILE A 7 29.59 16.18 20.48
CA ILE A 7 28.85 16.67 19.31
C ILE A 7 28.69 15.56 18.25
N LEU A 8 29.75 14.80 17.98
CA LEU A 8 29.71 13.66 17.06
C LEU A 8 28.70 12.60 17.51
N LEU A 9 28.66 12.28 18.79
CA LEU A 9 27.70 11.31 19.35
C LEU A 9 26.26 11.78 19.21
N ILE A 10 25.99 13.07 19.43
CA ILE A 10 24.65 13.65 19.28
C ILE A 10 24.21 13.60 17.81
N VAL A 11 25.09 13.96 16.88
CA VAL A 11 24.79 13.91 15.43
C VAL A 11 24.52 12.47 14.98
N TRP A 12 25.29 11.50 15.47
CA TRP A 12 25.08 10.08 15.18
C TRP A 12 23.76 9.56 15.74
N ALA A 13 23.43 9.91 17.00
CA ALA A 13 22.17 9.52 17.62
C ALA A 13 20.97 10.08 16.85
N LEU A 14 21.04 11.35 16.43
CA LEU A 14 20.01 11.97 15.60
C LEU A 14 19.90 11.27 14.24
N PHE A 15 21.01 11.01 13.55
CA PHE A 15 21.00 10.32 12.26
C PHE A 15 20.36 8.93 12.35
N ALA A 16 20.72 8.14 13.37
CA ALA A 16 20.12 6.83 13.60
C ALA A 16 18.61 6.93 13.86
N LEU A 17 18.16 7.91 14.64
CA LEU A 17 16.75 8.17 14.89
C LEU A 17 16.01 8.58 13.60
N PHE A 18 16.56 9.51 12.82
CA PHE A 18 15.96 9.94 11.56
C PHE A 18 15.88 8.81 10.54
N SER A 19 16.92 8.00 10.41
CA SER A 19 16.90 6.82 9.54
C SER A 19 15.87 5.78 9.98
N HIS A 20 15.65 5.62 11.29
CA HIS A 20 14.61 4.72 11.79
C HIS A 20 13.20 5.27 11.61
N THR A 21 12.98 6.60 11.68
CA THR A 21 11.65 7.19 11.55
C THR A 21 11.23 7.46 10.09
N TYR A 22 12.19 7.72 9.21
CA TYR A 22 11.93 8.09 7.81
C TYR A 22 12.50 7.11 6.78
N GLY A 23 13.27 6.09 7.20
CA GLY A 23 13.90 5.14 6.29
C GLY A 23 12.99 4.01 5.82
N ASP A 24 11.83 3.81 6.45
CA ASP A 24 10.84 2.86 5.97
C ASP A 24 10.05 3.47 4.81
N GLU A 25 10.58 3.30 3.61
CA GLU A 25 9.86 3.58 2.37
C GLU A 25 8.56 2.75 2.34
N ILE A 26 7.41 3.40 2.20
CA ILE A 26 6.13 2.69 2.07
C ILE A 26 6.19 1.85 0.80
N LYS A 27 6.27 0.53 0.97
CA LYS A 27 6.25 -0.42 -0.14
C LYS A 27 4.81 -0.72 -0.52
N PHE A 28 4.58 -0.75 -1.83
CA PHE A 28 3.29 -1.14 -2.40
C PHE A 28 3.38 -2.52 -3.04
N CYS A 29 2.42 -3.37 -2.72
CA CYS A 29 2.32 -4.74 -3.19
C CYS A 29 0.98 -4.94 -3.93
N PRO A 30 0.96 -5.66 -5.06
CA PRO A 30 -0.29 -6.02 -5.71
C PRO A 30 -1.04 -7.01 -4.81
N LYS A 31 -2.33 -6.75 -4.61
CA LYS A 31 -3.21 -7.65 -3.89
C LYS A 31 -4.51 -7.86 -4.66
N ASP A 32 -4.89 -9.13 -4.73
CA ASP A 32 -6.01 -9.60 -5.51
C ASP A 32 -7.22 -9.89 -4.62
N MET A 33 -8.41 -9.62 -5.13
CA MET A 33 -9.69 -10.04 -4.56
C MET A 33 -10.60 -10.55 -5.67
N VAL A 34 -11.32 -11.63 -5.40
CA VAL A 34 -12.33 -12.17 -6.32
C VAL A 34 -13.69 -11.86 -5.74
N LEU A 35 -14.52 -11.20 -6.55
CA LEU A 35 -15.82 -10.68 -6.17
C LEU A 35 -16.86 -11.19 -7.17
N ASP A 36 -18.10 -11.32 -6.72
CA ASP A 36 -19.20 -11.71 -7.60
C ASP A 36 -19.57 -10.56 -8.56
N GLY A 37 -20.16 -10.92 -9.70
CA GLY A 37 -20.60 -10.00 -10.73
C GLY A 37 -19.51 -9.64 -11.75
N SER A 38 -19.74 -8.54 -12.47
CA SER A 38 -18.90 -8.07 -13.57
C SER A 38 -18.31 -6.69 -13.30
N CYS A 39 -17.25 -6.34 -14.01
CA CYS A 39 -16.63 -5.03 -13.90
C CYS A 39 -17.59 -3.93 -14.42
N PRO A 40 -17.83 -2.86 -13.64
CA PRO A 40 -18.74 -1.79 -14.06
C PRO A 40 -18.15 -1.01 -15.24
N ASN A 41 -18.88 -0.96 -16.36
CA ASN A 41 -18.55 -0.28 -17.62
C ASN A 41 -17.03 -0.21 -17.91
N GLY A 42 -16.42 -1.37 -18.19
CA GLY A 42 -15.01 -1.51 -18.53
C GLY A 42 -14.11 -1.87 -17.34
N THR A 43 -12.80 -1.70 -17.48
CA THR A 43 -11.79 -2.05 -16.46
C THR A 43 -11.71 -1.03 -15.31
N SER A 44 -12.73 -0.19 -15.14
CA SER A 44 -12.74 0.90 -14.16
C SER A 44 -12.63 0.34 -12.74
N GLY A 45 -11.50 0.59 -12.09
CA GLY A 45 -11.19 0.04 -10.77
C GLY A 45 -11.84 0.76 -9.60
N ARG A 46 -12.79 1.69 -9.83
CA ARG A 46 -13.36 2.52 -8.75
C ARG A 46 -14.21 1.69 -7.78
N SER A 47 -15.00 0.75 -8.29
CA SER A 47 -15.71 -0.21 -7.44
C SER A 47 -14.72 -1.10 -6.67
N CYS A 48 -13.71 -1.63 -7.37
CA CYS A 48 -12.64 -2.40 -6.73
C CYS A 48 -11.95 -1.63 -5.60
N PHE A 49 -11.67 -0.33 -5.77
CA PHE A 49 -11.08 0.51 -4.73
C PHE A 49 -11.99 0.64 -3.50
N GLU A 50 -13.28 0.92 -3.69
CA GLU A 50 -14.26 1.05 -2.61
C GLU A 50 -14.42 -0.28 -1.83
N GLU A 51 -14.47 -1.40 -2.54
CA GLU A 51 -14.58 -2.74 -1.95
C GLU A 51 -13.29 -3.13 -1.21
N PHE A 52 -12.13 -2.82 -1.79
CA PHE A 52 -10.84 -3.06 -1.15
C PHE A 52 -10.69 -2.22 0.13
N LEU A 53 -11.10 -0.95 0.11
CA LEU A 53 -11.15 -0.09 1.29
C LEU A 53 -12.07 -0.66 2.37
N GLY A 54 -13.25 -1.14 1.98
CA GLY A 54 -14.21 -1.75 2.89
C GLY A 54 -13.67 -3.00 3.58
N GLN A 55 -12.92 -3.85 2.88
CA GLN A 55 -12.40 -5.11 3.45
C GLN A 55 -11.03 -5.00 4.12
N ALA A 56 -10.09 -4.23 3.55
CA ALA A 56 -8.72 -4.14 4.04
C ALA A 56 -8.51 -2.98 5.04
N GLY A 57 -9.45 -2.03 5.09
CA GLY A 57 -9.39 -0.84 5.94
C GLY A 57 -8.52 0.29 5.36
N ALA A 58 -8.69 1.50 5.92
CA ALA A 58 -8.03 2.72 5.43
C ALA A 58 -6.49 2.62 5.45
N GLY A 59 -5.91 1.87 6.39
CA GLY A 59 -4.46 1.67 6.48
C GLY A 59 -3.85 0.87 5.34
N ALA A 60 -4.65 0.17 4.52
CA ALA A 60 -4.15 -0.52 3.32
C ALA A 60 -3.82 0.46 2.17
N MET A 61 -4.37 1.68 2.21
CA MET A 61 -4.20 2.74 1.20
C MET A 61 -4.21 2.19 -0.24
N PRO A 62 -5.28 1.50 -0.67
CA PRO A 62 -5.31 0.89 -1.99
C PRO A 62 -5.25 1.96 -3.09
N HIS A 63 -4.52 1.71 -4.16
CA HIS A 63 -4.49 2.59 -5.33
C HIS A 63 -4.21 1.78 -6.61
N GLY A 64 -4.33 2.44 -7.77
CA GLY A 64 -4.02 1.81 -9.07
C GLY A 64 -4.85 0.56 -9.37
N CYS A 65 -6.08 0.50 -8.85
CA CYS A 65 -6.94 -0.67 -8.94
C CYS A 65 -7.35 -0.97 -10.39
N ARG A 66 -7.35 -2.27 -10.72
CA ARG A 66 -7.79 -2.82 -11.99
C ARG A 66 -8.88 -3.85 -11.75
N CYS A 67 -9.85 -3.89 -12.66
CA CYS A 67 -10.89 -4.90 -12.68
C CYS A 67 -10.75 -5.76 -13.93
N GLN A 68 -10.83 -7.08 -13.76
CA GLN A 68 -10.83 -8.07 -14.83
C GLN A 68 -12.04 -8.99 -14.68
N ASP A 69 -12.90 -9.06 -15.70
CA ASP A 69 -14.01 -9.99 -15.72
C ASP A 69 -13.52 -11.44 -15.81
N LEU A 70 -14.11 -12.30 -14.99
CA LEU A 70 -13.99 -13.76 -15.02
C LEU A 70 -15.32 -14.33 -15.53
N SER A 71 -15.68 -13.98 -16.77
CA SER A 71 -17.02 -14.17 -17.35
C SER A 71 -17.54 -15.60 -17.28
N ALA A 72 -16.66 -16.61 -17.33
CA ALA A 72 -17.05 -18.01 -17.21
C ALA A 72 -17.67 -18.38 -15.84
N GLN A 73 -17.46 -17.56 -14.80
CA GLN A 73 -17.88 -17.82 -13.43
C GLN A 73 -18.83 -16.76 -12.87
N HIS A 74 -19.27 -15.80 -13.68
CA HIS A 74 -20.00 -14.61 -13.21
C HIS A 74 -19.30 -13.90 -12.04
N LYS A 75 -17.97 -13.86 -12.11
CA LYS A 75 -17.10 -13.23 -11.12
C LYS A 75 -16.21 -12.20 -11.80
N ARG A 76 -15.56 -11.39 -10.98
CA ARG A 76 -14.51 -10.46 -11.40
C ARG A 76 -13.34 -10.51 -10.42
N LYS A 77 -12.15 -10.30 -10.96
CA LYS A 77 -10.91 -10.14 -10.21
C LYS A 77 -10.59 -8.66 -10.12
N CYS A 78 -10.45 -8.18 -8.89
CA CYS A 78 -9.93 -6.86 -8.58
C CYS A 78 -8.48 -6.98 -8.12
N THR A 79 -7.59 -6.20 -8.71
CA THR A 79 -6.18 -6.12 -8.31
C THR A 79 -5.84 -4.67 -7.97
N CYS A 80 -5.44 -4.40 -6.74
CA CYS A 80 -5.03 -3.06 -6.28
C CYS A 80 -3.59 -3.11 -5.74
N GLN A 81 -2.89 -1.98 -5.81
CA GLN A 81 -1.63 -1.78 -5.09
C GLN A 81 -1.94 -1.32 -3.68
N VAL A 82 -1.45 -2.01 -2.67
CA VAL A 82 -1.69 -1.69 -1.25
C VAL A 82 -0.39 -1.64 -0.49
N VAL A 83 -0.38 -0.98 0.66
CA VAL A 83 0.79 -1.00 1.56
C VAL A 83 1.09 -2.46 1.93
N CYS A 84 2.32 -2.90 1.63
CA CYS A 84 2.80 -4.21 2.01
C CYS A 84 2.76 -4.34 3.54
N LYS A 85 2.29 -5.47 4.04
CA LYS A 85 2.38 -5.85 5.45
C LYS A 85 3.36 -6.99 5.61
#